data_AF-A0A0B4EK98-F1
#
_entry.id   AF-A0A0B4EK98-F1
#
_cell.length_a   1.000
_cell.length_b   1.000
_cell.length_c   1.000
_cell.angle_alpha   90.00
_cell.angle_beta   90.00
_cell.angle_gamma   90.00
#
_symmetry.space_group_name_H-M   'P 1'
#
loop_
_entity.id
_entity.type
_entity.pdbx_description
1 polymer ?
#
loop_
_entity_poly.entity_id
_entity_poly.type
_entity_poly.pdbx_seq_one_letter_code
_entity_poly.pdbx_strand_id
1 'polypeptide(L)'
;TGHLDDARKLAQKDGLNPNKWLDVKKMLPRLSQKQWYSKTRYGYARGGEPVHFVANIRRYYDILTWVTQPQLEGNQVVEGNLHVPGVNKTKPPEENPQL
;
A
#
# COMPACT_ATOMS: atom_id res chain seq x y z
N THR A 1 -19.07 -8.54 -5.53
CA THR A 1 -17.92 -7.60 -5.55
C THR A 1 -18.03 -6.65 -6.74
N GLY A 2 -18.94 -5.67 -6.69
CA GLY A 2 -19.24 -4.78 -7.83
C GLY A 2 -18.63 -3.37 -7.75
N HIS A 3 -18.24 -2.92 -6.55
CA HIS A 3 -17.75 -1.55 -6.33
C HIS A 3 -16.42 -1.22 -7.03
N LEU A 4 -15.58 -2.23 -7.32
CA LEU A 4 -14.38 -2.01 -8.12
C LEU A 4 -14.74 -1.60 -9.56
N ASP A 5 -15.78 -2.19 -10.13
CA ASP A 5 -16.26 -1.85 -11.46
C ASP A 5 -16.85 -0.43 -11.50
N ASP A 6 -17.55 -0.03 -10.43
CA ASP A 6 -18.02 1.35 -10.28
C ASP A 6 -16.85 2.35 -10.22
N ALA A 7 -15.77 2.02 -9.49
CA ALA A 7 -14.56 2.86 -9.45
C ALA A 7 -13.87 2.95 -10.83
N ARG A 8 -13.84 1.85 -11.60
CA ARG A 8 -13.30 1.84 -12.98
C ARG A 8 -14.16 2.69 -13.92
N LYS A 9 -15.49 2.61 -13.82
CA LYS A 9 -16.41 3.45 -14.58
C LYS A 9 -16.25 4.93 -14.24
N LEU A 10 -16.08 5.26 -12.95
CA LEU A 10 -15.78 6.62 -12.54
C LEU A 10 -14.43 7.11 -13.11
N ALA A 11 -13.40 6.26 -13.11
CA ALA A 11 -12.11 6.61 -13.70
C ALA A 11 -12.24 6.91 -15.20
N GLN A 12 -12.96 6.08 -15.94
CA GLN A 12 -13.23 6.29 -17.35
C GLN A 12 -14.00 7.59 -17.61
N LYS A 13 -15.00 7.91 -16.78
CA LYS A 13 -15.76 9.17 -16.87
C LYS A 13 -14.91 10.41 -16.62
N ASP A 14 -13.90 10.30 -15.76
CA ASP A 14 -12.94 11.36 -15.45
C ASP A 14 -11.78 11.44 -16.47
N GLY A 15 -11.83 10.68 -17.58
CA GLY A 15 -10.76 10.63 -18.59
C GLY A 15 -9.49 9.93 -18.11
N LEU A 16 -9.54 9.22 -16.99
CA LEU A 16 -8.43 8.43 -16.46
C LEU A 16 -8.44 7.01 -17.03
N ASN A 17 -7.33 6.29 -16.87
CA ASN A 17 -7.23 4.92 -17.38
C ASN A 17 -7.84 3.91 -16.39
N PRO A 18 -8.96 3.22 -16.72
CA PRO A 18 -9.62 2.28 -15.83
C PRO A 18 -8.85 0.97 -15.61
N ASN A 19 -7.74 0.76 -16.32
CA ASN A 19 -6.87 -0.41 -16.21
C ASN A 19 -5.59 -0.11 -15.42
N LYS A 20 -5.34 1.16 -15.07
CA LYS A 20 -4.21 1.55 -14.22
C LYS A 20 -4.67 1.66 -12.76
N TRP A 21 -4.08 0.86 -11.89
CA TRP A 21 -4.39 0.91 -10.45
C TRP A 21 -4.24 2.31 -9.85
N LEU A 22 -3.21 3.07 -10.24
CA LEU A 22 -2.98 4.42 -9.72
C LEU A 22 -4.15 5.36 -10.00
N ASP A 23 -4.86 5.16 -11.10
CA ASP A 23 -6.00 5.98 -11.49
C ASP A 23 -7.29 5.49 -10.83
N VAL A 24 -7.52 4.17 -10.82
CA VAL A 24 -8.68 3.57 -10.12
C VAL A 24 -8.62 3.83 -8.61
N LYS A 25 -7.42 3.81 -8.02
CA LYS A 25 -7.18 4.14 -6.60
C LYS A 25 -7.70 5.53 -6.23
N LYS A 26 -7.59 6.52 -7.14
CA LYS A 26 -8.09 7.89 -6.91
C LYS A 26 -9.62 7.94 -6.85
N MET A 27 -10.30 7.00 -7.51
CA MET A 27 -11.76 6.94 -7.57
C MET A 27 -12.40 6.20 -6.41
N LEU A 28 -11.72 5.18 -5.86
CA LEU A 28 -12.28 4.36 -4.77
C LEU A 28 -12.81 5.20 -3.59
N PRO A 29 -12.08 6.19 -3.01
CA PRO A 29 -12.58 7.00 -1.92
C PRO A 29 -13.82 7.83 -2.27
N ARG A 30 -14.10 8.07 -3.55
CA ARG A 30 -15.30 8.81 -3.97
C ARG A 30 -16.57 8.00 -3.77
N LEU A 31 -16.49 6.67 -3.72
CA LEU A 31 -17.64 5.80 -3.47
C LEU A 31 -18.23 5.95 -2.05
N SER A 32 -17.54 6.64 -1.13
CA SER A 32 -18.12 6.98 0.18
C SER A 32 -18.90 8.30 0.17
N GLN A 33 -18.82 9.07 -0.92
CA GLN A 33 -19.42 10.40 -1.04
C GLN A 33 -20.71 10.34 -1.85
N LYS A 34 -21.82 10.86 -1.30
CA LYS A 34 -23.16 10.80 -1.91
C LYS A 34 -23.25 11.36 -3.32
N GLN A 35 -22.51 12.43 -3.60
CA GLN A 35 -22.47 13.07 -4.93
C GLN A 35 -21.95 12.13 -6.04
N TRP A 36 -21.16 11.10 -5.69
CA TRP A 36 -20.57 10.15 -6.61
C TRP A 36 -21.31 8.81 -6.57
N TYR A 37 -21.47 8.19 -5.39
CA TYR A 37 -22.00 6.83 -5.31
C TYR A 37 -23.47 6.73 -5.76
N SER A 38 -24.24 7.81 -5.64
CA SER A 38 -25.63 7.85 -6.12
C SER A 38 -25.76 7.61 -7.63
N LYS A 39 -24.67 7.81 -8.39
CA LYS A 39 -24.60 7.64 -9.85
C LYS A 39 -23.98 6.29 -10.26
N THR A 40 -23.70 5.41 -9.29
CA THR A 40 -23.02 4.13 -9.48
C THR A 40 -24.01 2.98 -9.30
N ARG A 41 -23.72 1.80 -9.88
CA ARG A 41 -24.67 0.68 -9.87
C ARG A 41 -24.83 0.07 -8.48
N TYR A 42 -23.74 -0.03 -7.74
CA TYR A 42 -23.72 -0.71 -6.44
C TYR A 42 -23.81 0.28 -5.27
N GLY A 43 -23.72 1.58 -5.53
CA GLY A 43 -23.94 2.62 -4.53
C GLY A 43 -22.79 2.78 -3.56
N TYR A 44 -23.12 3.11 -2.31
CA TYR A 44 -22.15 3.47 -1.28
C TYR A 44 -21.15 2.34 -1.01
N ALA A 45 -19.87 2.70 -0.92
CA ALA A 45 -18.83 1.83 -0.40
C ALA A 45 -17.79 2.62 0.41
N ARG A 46 -17.19 1.96 1.40
CA ARG A 46 -16.06 2.51 2.18
C ARG A 46 -14.76 2.47 1.38
N GLY A 47 -14.71 3.11 0.21
CA GLY A 47 -13.62 2.92 -0.75
C GLY A 47 -12.24 3.41 -0.31
N GLY A 48 -12.12 4.16 0.80
CA GLY A 48 -10.81 4.46 1.41
C GLY A 48 -10.16 3.22 2.03
N GLU A 49 -10.94 2.34 2.66
CA GLU A 49 -10.43 1.16 3.37
C GLU A 49 -9.72 0.16 2.42
N PRO A 50 -10.26 -0.19 1.24
CA PRO A 50 -9.54 -0.96 0.23
C PRO A 50 -8.23 -0.32 -0.25
N VAL A 51 -8.18 1.02 -0.31
CA VAL A 51 -6.96 1.74 -0.73
C VAL A 51 -5.86 1.55 0.30
N HIS A 52 -6.18 1.71 1.60
CA HIS A 52 -5.24 1.46 2.69
C HIS A 52 -4.83 -0.01 2.76
N PHE A 53 -5.78 -0.93 2.60
CA PHE A 53 -5.52 -2.37 2.59
C PHE A 53 -4.50 -2.77 1.52
N VAL A 54 -4.69 -2.34 0.27
CA VAL A 54 -3.74 -2.62 -0.83
C VAL A 54 -2.38 -1.95 -0.59
N ALA A 55 -2.36 -0.74 -0.02
CA ALA A 55 -1.10 -0.07 0.33
C ALA A 55 -0.31 -0.84 1.39
N ASN A 56 -0.98 -1.36 2.41
CA ASN A 56 -0.36 -2.16 3.46
C ASN A 56 0.20 -3.47 2.90
N ILE A 57 -0.56 -4.19 2.07
CA ILE A 57 -0.08 -5.42 1.42
C ILE A 57 1.20 -5.16 0.63
N ARG A 58 1.22 -4.11 -0.20
CA ARG A 58 2.41 -3.76 -1.00
C ARG A 58 3.61 -3.41 -0.13
N ARG A 59 3.39 -2.63 0.92
CA ARG A 59 4.47 -2.31 1.88
C ARG A 59 5.05 -3.56 2.53
N TYR A 60 4.22 -4.49 2.98
CA TYR A 60 4.71 -5.75 3.55
C TYR A 60 5.40 -6.62 2.51
N TYR A 61 4.88 -6.67 1.29
CA TYR A 61 5.52 -7.37 0.17
C TYR A 61 6.91 -6.79 -0.13
N ASP A 62 7.06 -5.46 -0.15
CA ASP A 62 8.34 -4.79 -0.39
C ASP A 62 9.35 -5.12 0.73
N ILE A 63 8.91 -5.11 2.01
CA ILE A 63 9.73 -5.50 3.16
C ILE A 63 10.19 -6.96 3.03
N LEU A 64 9.26 -7.88 2.76
CA LEU A 64 9.58 -9.31 2.62
C LEU A 64 10.51 -9.55 1.44
N THR A 65 10.31 -8.87 0.32
CA THR A 65 11.17 -8.98 -0.86
C THR A 65 12.58 -8.49 -0.56
N TRP A 66 12.73 -7.39 0.19
CA TRP A 66 14.03 -6.87 0.59
C TRP A 66 14.77 -7.79 1.56
N VAL A 67 14.08 -8.38 2.54
CA VAL A 67 14.70 -9.29 3.53
C VAL A 67 15.05 -10.65 2.94
N THR A 68 14.31 -11.12 1.93
CA THR A 68 14.51 -12.46 1.34
C THR A 68 15.40 -12.47 0.10
N GLN A 69 15.77 -11.30 -0.42
CA GLN A 69 16.83 -11.22 -1.43
C GLN A 69 18.15 -11.61 -0.78
N PRO A 70 18.90 -12.59 -1.34
CA PRO A 70 20.24 -12.87 -0.84
C PRO A 70 21.03 -11.57 -0.88
N GLN A 71 21.53 -11.13 0.29
CA GLN A 71 22.39 -9.95 0.38
C GLN A 71 23.43 -10.04 -0.74
N LEU A 72 23.34 -9.15 -1.73
CA LEU A 72 24.53 -8.72 -2.43
C LEU A 72 25.38 -8.07 -1.35
N GLU A 73 26.41 -8.80 -0.93
CA GLU A 73 27.33 -8.44 0.14
C GLU A 73 27.77 -6.98 -0.01
N GLY A 74 27.46 -6.16 0.99
CA GLY A 74 27.77 -4.75 0.97
C GLY A 74 27.12 -4.04 2.14
N ASN A 75 27.85 -3.95 3.27
CA ASN A 75 27.52 -3.16 4.44
C ASN A 75 27.15 -1.72 4.07
N GLN A 76 25.90 -1.40 3.79
CA GLN A 76 25.29 -0.08 3.97
C GLN A 76 23.78 -0.30 4.12
N VAL A 77 23.32 -0.40 5.36
CA VAL A 77 21.88 -0.42 5.66
C VAL A 77 21.33 0.93 5.22
N VAL A 78 20.47 0.93 4.21
CA VAL A 78 19.88 2.15 3.66
C VAL A 78 18.99 2.77 4.74
N GLU A 79 19.51 3.73 5.50
CA GLU A 79 18.76 4.56 6.46
C GLU A 79 17.84 5.57 5.73
N GLY A 80 17.26 5.18 4.60
CA GLY A 80 16.36 6.01 3.82
C GLY A 80 14.91 5.84 4.29
N ASN A 81 14.50 6.64 5.27
CA ASN A 81 13.09 6.98 5.59
C ASN A 81 12.08 5.83 5.76
N LEU A 82 12.53 4.58 5.94
CA LEU A 82 11.63 3.45 6.10
C LEU A 82 11.18 3.37 7.57
N HIS A 83 9.96 3.84 7.83
CA HIS A 83 9.30 3.56 9.11
C HIS A 83 9.09 2.04 9.21
N VAL A 84 9.90 1.35 10.00
CA VAL A 84 9.74 -0.06 10.34
C VAL A 84 9.02 -0.12 11.69
N PRO A 85 7.71 -0.42 11.75
CA PRO A 85 7.04 -0.58 13.03
C PRO A 85 7.55 -1.87 13.69
N GLY A 86 8.05 -1.77 14.92
CA GLY A 86 8.16 -2.91 15.83
C GLY A 86 9.45 -3.75 15.80
N VAL A 87 10.51 -3.34 15.11
CA VAL A 87 11.84 -3.97 15.29
C VAL A 87 12.65 -3.13 16.26
N ASN A 88 12.83 -3.63 17.49
CA ASN A 88 13.76 -3.03 18.45
C ASN A 88 15.15 -2.96 17.82
N LYS A 89 15.70 -1.74 17.70
CA LYS A 89 17.01 -1.48 17.07
C LYS A 89 18.20 -1.62 18.02
N THR A 90 17.97 -2.03 19.27
CA THR A 90 19.03 -2.21 20.26
C THR A 90 19.85 -3.45 19.90
N LYS A 91 21.06 -3.24 19.37
CA LYS A 91 22.06 -4.30 19.24
C LYS A 91 22.38 -4.81 20.65
N PRO A 92 22.34 -6.13 20.93
CA PRO A 92 22.84 -6.66 22.19
C PRO A 92 24.29 -6.19 22.41
N PRO A 93 24.70 -5.84 23.64
CA PRO A 93 26.09 -5.51 23.90
C PRO A 93 26.96 -6.68 23.44
N GLU A 94 28.00 -6.42 22.66
CA GLU A 94 28.99 -7.44 22.34
C GLU A 94 29.77 -7.74 23.61
N GLU A 95 29.43 -8.83 24.29
CA GLU A 95 30.28 -9.41 25.33
C GLU A 95 31.58 -9.86 24.67
N ASN A 96 32.66 -9.15 24.98
CA ASN A 96 34.01 -9.51 24.61
C ASN A 96 34.54 -10.47 25.69
N PRO A 97 34.64 -11.80 25.44
CA PRO A 97 35.21 -12.70 26.42
C PRO A 97 36.73 -12.47 26.40
N GLN A 98 37.22 -11.64 27.33
CA GLN A 98 38.64 -11.58 27.63
C GLN A 98 39.03 -12.88 28.33
N LEU A 99 40.13 -13.47 27.86
CA LEU A 99 40.76 -14.72 28.31
C LEU A 99 40.94 -14.81 29.84
#